data_AF-A0A109N033-F1
#
_entry.id   AF-A0A109N033-F1
#
_cell.length_a   1.000
_cell.length_b   1.000
_cell.length_c   1.000
_cell.angle_alpha   90.00
_cell.angle_beta   90.00
_cell.angle_gamma   90.00
#
_symmetry.space_group_name_H-M   'P 1'
#
loop_
_entity.id
_entity.type
_entity.pdbx_description
1 polymer ?
#
loop_
_entity_poly.entity_id
_entity_poly.type
_entity_poly.pdbx_seq_one_letter_code
_entity_poly.pdbx_strand_id
1 'polypeptide(L)' 'MTNKLKLTYIVLFVLLPVLYLVSSFIIRYLLQGGEFSLLFSDNFGILGIYYVLVSIIFMIATNIKNVSLKDM' A
#
# COMPACT_ATOMS: atom_id res chain seq x y z
N MET A 1 2.51 -6.52 -19.66
CA MET A 1 1.92 -5.69 -18.59
C MET A 1 1.76 -4.27 -19.15
N THR A 2 0.53 -3.74 -19.23
CA THR A 2 0.29 -2.40 -19.80
C THR A 2 0.93 -1.31 -18.92
N ASN A 3 1.37 -0.20 -19.52
CA ASN A 3 2.01 0.91 -18.79
C ASN A 3 1.15 1.44 -17.63
N LYS A 4 -0.18 1.40 -17.79
CA LYS A 4 -1.15 1.74 -16.73
C LYS A 4 -1.05 0.81 -15.51
N LEU A 5 -0.95 -0.50 -15.72
CA LEU A 5 -0.85 -1.50 -14.65
C LEU A 5 0.46 -1.37 -13.86
N LYS A 6 1.57 -1.10 -14.56
CA LYS A 6 2.86 -0.80 -13.90
C LYS A 6 2.78 0.46 -13.04
N LEU A 7 2.18 1.53 -13.56
CA LEU A 7 2.02 2.78 -12.82
C LEU A 7 1.14 2.59 -11.57
N THR A 8 0.00 1.90 -11.71
CA THR A 8 -0.88 1.59 -10.57
C THR A 8 -0.14 0.77 -9.50
N TYR A 9 0.66 -0.21 -9.92
CA TYR A 9 1.47 -1.00 -8.99
C TYR A 9 2.48 -0.13 -8.23
N ILE A 10 3.23 0.73 -8.94
CA ILE A 10 4.21 1.64 -8.31
C ILE A 10 3.54 2.59 -7.32
N VAL A 11 2.38 3.15 -7.68
CA VAL A 11 1.65 4.08 -6.81
C VAL A 11 1.18 3.38 -5.54
N LEU A 12 0.59 2.18 -5.66
CA LEU A 12 0.02 1.46 -4.51
C LEU A 12 1.11 0.81 -3.64
N PHE A 13 2.14 0.20 -4.22
CA PHE A 13 3.11 -0.56 -3.44
C PHE A 13 4.33 0.23 -2.99
N VAL A 14 4.58 1.40 -3.61
CA VAL A 14 5.77 2.22 -3.31
C VAL A 14 5.37 3.62 -2.86
N LEU A 15 4.70 4.39 -3.71
CA LEU A 15 4.47 5.82 -3.44
C LEU A 15 3.63 6.04 -2.19
N LEU A 16 2.48 5.37 -2.08
CA LEU A 16 1.56 5.50 -0.93
C LEU A 16 2.20 5.04 0.39
N PRO A 17 2.83 3.85 0.48
CA PRO A 17 3.55 3.42 1.67
C PRO A 17 4.65 4.40 2.11
N VAL A 18 5.44 4.92 1.17
CA VAL A 18 6.50 5.88 1.48
C VAL A 18 5.91 7.19 2.00
N LEU A 19 4.88 7.74 1.34
CA LEU A 19 4.20 8.94 1.80
C LEU A 19 3.60 8.77 3.20
N TYR A 20 3.02 7.60 3.48
CA TYR A 20 2.50 7.26 4.79
C TYR A 20 3.59 7.26 5.86
N LEU A 21 4.72 6.57 5.60
CA LEU A 21 5.84 6.53 6.55
C LEU A 21 6.40 7.92 6.84
N VAL A 22 6.64 8.72 5.80
CA VAL A 22 7.16 10.09 5.95
C VAL A 22 6.18 10.95 6.76
N SER A 23 4.89 10.87 6.45
CA SER A 23 3.86 11.65 7.16
C SER A 23 3.73 11.22 8.61
N SER A 24 3.71 9.91 8.88
CA SER A 24 3.63 9.34 10.23
C SER A 24 4.86 9.74 11.06
N PHE A 25 6.05 9.69 10.46
CA PHE A 25 7.27 10.13 11.10
C PHE A 25 7.24 11.63 11.44
N ILE A 26 6.87 12.50 10.51
CA ILE A 26 6.78 13.94 10.78
C ILE A 26 5.78 14.23 11.91
N ILE A 27 4.59 13.64 11.88
CA ILE A 27 3.55 13.95 12.86
C ILE A 27 3.88 13.36 14.23
N ARG A 28 4.13 12.05 14.30
CA ARG A 28 4.22 11.34 15.57
C ARG A 28 5.61 11.44 16.21
N TYR A 29 6.67 11.51 15.40
CA TYR A 29 8.03 11.62 15.94
C TYR A 29 8.42 13.09 16.14
N LEU A 30 8.31 13.94 15.11
CA LEU A 30 8.80 15.33 15.21
C LEU A 30 7.87 16.25 16.02
N LEU A 31 6.54 16.13 15.86
CA LEU A 31 5.60 17.05 16.54
C LEU A 31 5.15 16.55 17.91
N GLN A 32 4.95 15.23 18.07
CA GLN A 32 4.43 14.64 19.31
C GLN A 32 5.52 14.08 20.23
N GLY A 33 6.77 13.99 19.77
CA GLY A 33 7.89 13.48 20.57
C GLY A 33 7.77 12.00 20.96
N GLY A 34 7.05 11.20 20.16
CA GLY A 34 6.85 9.78 20.43
C GLY A 34 8.13 8.94 20.32
N GLU A 35 8.16 7.79 20.99
CA GLU A 35 9.29 6.85 20.93
C GLU A 35 9.45 6.25 19.53
N PHE A 36 10.68 6.30 19.01
CA PHE A 36 11.00 5.83 17.66
C PHE A 36 10.69 4.35 17.45
N SER A 37 11.01 3.49 18.42
CA SER A 37 10.81 2.04 18.36
C SER A 37 9.34 1.67 18.24
N LEU A 38 8.49 2.31 19.05
CA LEU A 38 7.06 2.08 19.10
C LEU A 38 6.38 2.55 17.80
N LEU A 39 6.81 3.71 17.30
CA LEU A 39 6.37 4.27 16.03
C LEU A 39 6.75 3.40 14.84
N PHE A 40 7.94 2.79 14.85
CA PHE A 40 8.35 1.82 13.84
C PHE A 40 7.45 0.58 13.85
N SER A 41 7.28 -0.05 15.01
CA SER A 41 6.46 -1.26 15.15
C SER A 41 5.02 -1.05 14.65
N ASP A 42 4.39 0.05 15.09
CA ASP A 42 3.02 0.39 14.68
C ASP A 42 2.92 0.60 13.17
N ASN A 43 3.83 1.39 12.59
CA ASN A 43 3.80 1.71 11.17
C ASN A 43 4.04 0.47 10.29
N PHE A 44 4.95 -0.43 10.69
CA PHE A 44 5.19 -1.68 9.96
C PHE A 44 4.00 -2.64 10.08
N GLY A 45 3.33 -2.69 11.22
CA GLY A 45 2.08 -3.44 11.38
C GLY A 45 0.99 -2.95 10.43
N ILE A 46 0.78 -1.63 10.38
CA ILE A 46 -0.21 -0.99 9.48
C ILE A 46 0.14 -1.22 8.01
N LEU A 47 1.42 -1.09 7.64
CA LEU A 47 1.87 -1.38 6.27
C LEU A 47 1.68 -2.85 5.91
N GLY A 48 1.94 -3.79 6.83
CA GLY A 48 1.69 -5.21 6.62
C GLY A 48 0.23 -5.48 6.27
N ILE A 49 -0.70 -4.94 7.06
CA ILE A 49 -2.15 -5.05 6.81
C ILE A 49 -2.52 -4.40 5.47
N TYR A 50 -1.99 -3.20 5.20
CA TYR A 50 -2.20 -2.49 3.94
C TYR A 50 -1.78 -3.34 2.73
N TYR A 51 -0.60 -3.97 2.76
CA TYR A 51 -0.13 -4.80 1.68
C TYR A 51 -0.99 -6.04 1.45
N VAL A 52 -1.48 -6.67 2.52
CA VAL A 52 -2.42 -7.80 2.41
C VAL A 52 -3.71 -7.36 1.72
N LEU A 53 -4.30 -6.24 2.17
CA LEU A 53 -5.55 -5.71 1.59
C LEU A 53 -5.39 -5.34 0.11
N VAL A 54 -4.34 -4.59 -0.23
CA VAL A 54 -4.08 -4.20 -1.63
C VAL A 54 -3.85 -5.44 -2.49
N SER A 55 -3.15 -6.45 -1.99
CA SER A 55 -2.91 -7.71 -2.73
C SER A 55 -4.22 -8.47 -2.99
N ILE A 56 -5.12 -8.54 -2.00
CA ILE A 56 -6.45 -9.16 -2.16
C ILE A 56 -7.26 -8.41 -3.23
N ILE A 57 -7.31 -7.08 -3.16
CA ILE A 57 -8.01 -6.24 -4.13
C ILE A 57 -7.44 -6.46 -5.54
N PHE A 58 -6.11 -6.49 -5.67
CA PHE A 58 -5.44 -6.72 -6.95
C PHE A 58 -5.75 -8.10 -7.52
N MET A 59 -5.75 -9.13 -6.67
CA MET A 59 -6.10 -10.50 -7.06
C MET A 59 -7.54 -10.58 -7.57
N ILE A 60 -8.49 -9.98 -6.86
CA ILE A 60 -9.90 -9.93 -7.25
C ILE A 60 -10.07 -9.15 -8.56
N ALA A 61 -9.51 -7.94 -8.66
CA ALA A 61 -9.61 -7.10 -9.84
C ALA A 61 -8.99 -7.76 -11.09
N THR A 62 -7.91 -8.52 -10.92
CA THR A 62 -7.25 -9.23 -12.03
C THR A 62 -8.01 -10.48 -12.44
N ASN A 63 -8.56 -11.25 -11.49
CA ASN A 63 -9.40 -12.41 -11.81
C ASN A 63 -10.71 -12.03 -12.52
N ILE A 64 -11.39 -10.97 -12.07
CA ILE A 64 -12.59 -10.44 -12.74
C ILE A 64 -12.30 -10.08 -14.20
N LYS A 65 -11.11 -9.55 -14.48
CA LYS A 65 -10.70 -9.16 -15.84
C LYS A 65 -10.51 -10.34 -16.79
N ASN A 66 -10.15 -11.52 -16.28
CA ASN A 66 -10.00 -12.74 -17.08
C ASN A 66 -11.35 -13.42 -17.39
N VAL A 67 -12.37 -13.25 -16.54
CA VAL A 67 -13.72 -13.77 -16.80
C VAL A 67 -14.43 -12.97 -17.89
N SER A 68 -14.19 -11.67 -17.98
CA SER A 68 -14.92 -10.77 -18.89
C SER A 68 -14.54 -10.83 -20.39
N LEU A 69 -13.51 -11.58 -20.80
CA LEU A 69 -13.02 -11.58 -22.19
C LEU A 69 -13.09 -12.94 -22.89
N LYS A 70 -13.54 -13.99 -22.21
CA LYS A 70 -13.64 -15.34 -22.79
C LYS A 70 -15.08 -15.82 -22.95
N ASP A 71 -16.03 -15.13 -22.32
CA ASP A 71 -17.46 -15.44 -22.33
C ASP A 71 -18.28 -14.45 -23.19
N MET A 72 -17.62 -13.70 -24.09
CA MET A 72 -18.25 -12.88 -25.14
C MET A 72 -17.82 -13.35 -26.53
#